data_AF-A0AAW7GE53-F1
#
_entry.id   AF-A0AAW7GE53-F1
#
_cell.length_a   1.000
_cell.length_b   1.000
_cell.length_c   1.000
_cell.angle_alpha   90.00
_cell.angle_beta   90.00
_cell.angle_gamma   90.00
#
_symmetry.space_group_name_H-M   'P 1'
#
loop_
_entity.id
_entity.type
_entity.pdbx_description
1 polymer ?
#
loop_
_entity_poly.entity_id
_entity_poly.type
_entity_poly.pdbx_seq_one_letter_code
_entity_poly.pdbx_strand_id
1 'polypeptide(L)' 'MNHPHEYIKGAIAALNEVKAIGLAAAMHAGVIHGKETGNAVKATVDSIADPLIDKYKAMAVKND' A
#
# COMPACT_ATOMS: atom_id res chain seq x y z
N MET A 1 17.60 -4.46 -13.55
CA MET A 1 17.75 -5.62 -12.64
C MET A 1 16.58 -6.53 -12.90
N ASN A 2 16.80 -7.76 -13.39
CA ASN A 2 15.75 -8.78 -13.40
C ASN A 2 15.53 -9.21 -11.96
N HIS A 3 14.44 -8.77 -11.36
CA HIS A 3 14.03 -9.28 -10.07
C HIS A 3 13.31 -10.62 -10.29
N PRO A 4 13.61 -11.68 -9.51
CA PRO A 4 12.87 -12.92 -9.61
C PRO A 4 11.37 -12.67 -9.47
N HIS A 5 10.55 -13.35 -10.26
CA HIS A 5 9.10 -13.16 -10.26
C HIS A 5 8.48 -13.36 -8.85
N GLU A 6 9.01 -14.30 -8.07
CA GLU A 6 8.62 -14.53 -6.67
C GLU A 6 8.97 -13.36 -5.72
N TYR A 7 10.07 -12.65 -5.99
CA TYR A 7 10.40 -11.42 -5.25
C TYR A 7 9.36 -10.33 -5.51
N ILE A 8 8.93 -10.16 -6.76
CA ILE A 8 7.94 -9.14 -7.14
C ILE A 8 6.58 -9.45 -6.50
N LYS A 9 6.15 -10.72 -6.52
CA LYS A 9 4.94 -11.17 -5.81
C LYS A 9 5.01 -10.90 -4.31
N GLY A 10 6.12 -11.28 -3.67
CA GLY A 10 6.34 -11.05 -2.25
C GLY A 10 6.30 -9.56 -1.88
N ALA A 11 6.92 -8.71 -2.70
CA ALA A 11 6.89 -7.26 -2.51
C ALA A 11 5.46 -6.68 -2.61
N ILE A 12 4.68 -7.12 -3.60
CA ILE A 12 3.27 -6.70 -3.75
C ILE A 12 2.44 -7.14 -2.54
N ALA A 13 2.61 -8.38 -2.08
CA ALA A 13 1.89 -8.91 -0.93
C ALA A 13 2.19 -8.09 0.34
N ALA A 14 3.48 -7.85 0.64
CA ALA A 14 3.89 -7.06 1.79
C ALA A 14 3.35 -5.61 1.73
N LEU A 15 3.36 -4.98 0.56
CA LEU A 15 2.80 -3.64 0.39
C LEU A 15 1.29 -3.60 0.60
N ASN A 16 0.56 -4.63 0.17
CA ASN A 16 -0.88 -4.75 0.42
C ASN A 16 -1.16 -4.93 1.92
N GLU A 17 -0.36 -5.71 2.65
CA GLU A 17 -0.48 -5.85 4.10
C GLU A 17 -0.24 -4.53 4.83
N VAL A 18 0.82 -3.80 4.46
CA VAL A 18 1.10 -2.46 4.99
C VAL A 18 -0.05 -1.51 4.72
N LYS A 19 -0.62 -1.52 3.51
CA LYS A 19 -1.79 -0.71 3.15
C LYS A 19 -3.00 -1.06 4.03
N ALA A 20 -3.27 -2.35 4.25
CA ALA A 20 -4.37 -2.80 5.09
C ALA A 20 -4.21 -2.31 6.55
N ILE A 21 -3.00 -2.43 7.12
CA ILE A 21 -2.69 -1.91 8.46
C ILE A 21 -2.88 -0.40 8.52
N GLY A 22 -2.38 0.34 7.52
CA GLY A 22 -2.55 1.79 7.44
C GLY A 22 -4.02 2.22 7.36
N LEU A 23 -4.85 1.49 6.62
CA LEU A 23 -6.29 1.75 6.54
C LEU A 23 -6.99 1.46 7.87
N ALA A 24 -6.59 0.40 8.59
CA ALA A 24 -7.10 0.15 9.94
C ALA A 24 -6.72 1.29 10.91
N ALA A 25 -5.49 1.79 10.84
CA ALA A 25 -5.06 2.96 11.61
C ALA A 25 -5.86 4.22 11.25
N ALA A 26 -6.15 4.44 9.97
CA ALA A 26 -6.99 5.54 9.50
C ALA A 26 -8.42 5.44 10.06
N MET A 27 -8.99 4.24 10.10
CA MET A 27 -10.30 4.01 10.71
C MET A 27 -10.29 4.34 12.20
N HIS A 28 -9.30 3.84 12.95
CA HIS A 28 -9.16 4.16 14.38
C HIS A 28 -8.98 5.66 14.63
N ALA A 29 -8.12 6.33 13.86
CA ALA A 29 -7.94 7.78 13.94
C ALA A 29 -9.25 8.53 13.63
N GLY A 30 -10.03 8.05 12.66
CA GLY A 30 -11.35 8.58 12.32
C GLY A 30 -12.37 8.49 13.47
N VAL A 31 -12.34 7.38 14.21
CA VAL A 31 -13.21 7.17 15.38
C VAL A 31 -12.79 8.05 16.56
N ILE A 32 -11.48 8.16 16.84
CA ILE A 32 -10.97 8.87 18.03
C ILE A 32 -10.92 10.38 17.82
N HIS A 33 -10.49 10.83 16.64
CA HIS A 33 -10.16 12.22 16.35
C HIS A 33 -11.04 12.84 15.26
N GLY A 34 -12.10 12.13 14.86
CA GLY A 34 -13.05 12.59 13.85
C GLY A 34 -12.67 12.24 12.42
N LYS A 35 -13.68 12.30 11.55
CA LYS A 35 -13.63 11.85 10.15
C LYS A 35 -12.52 12.49 9.33
N GLU A 36 -12.23 13.77 9.55
CA GLU A 36 -11.19 14.49 8.80
C GLU A 36 -9.80 13.92 9.07
N THR A 37 -9.48 13.62 10.33
CA THR A 37 -8.21 12.97 10.72
C THR A 37 -8.09 11.58 10.10
N GLY A 38 -9.15 10.77 10.17
CA GLY A 38 -9.16 9.46 9.50
C GLY A 38 -8.94 9.54 8.00
N ASN A 39 -9.58 10.51 7.34
CA ASN A 39 -9.39 10.76 5.91
C ASN A 39 -7.96 11.21 5.57
N ALA A 40 -7.35 12.05 6.39
CA ALA A 40 -5.97 12.49 6.19
C ALA A 40 -4.97 11.32 6.29
N VAL A 41 -5.14 10.46 7.30
CA VAL A 41 -4.32 9.24 7.46
C VAL A 41 -4.54 8.29 6.28
N LYS A 42 -5.78 8.06 5.88
CA LYS A 42 -6.10 7.23 4.68
C LYS A 42 -5.41 7.79 3.43
N ALA A 43 -5.56 9.08 3.16
CA ALA A 43 -4.97 9.73 2.00
C ALA A 43 -3.44 9.59 2.00
N THR A 44 -2.82 9.69 3.17
CA THR A 44 -1.37 9.51 3.34
C THR A 44 -0.97 8.07 3.00
N VAL A 45 -1.65 7.07 3.56
CA VAL A 45 -1.39 5.64 3.30
C VAL A 45 -1.54 5.32 1.81
N ASP A 46 -2.62 5.76 1.18
CA ASP A 46 -2.86 5.55 -0.25
C ASP A 46 -1.74 6.20 -1.09
N SER A 47 -1.36 7.45 -0.78
CA SER A 47 -0.33 8.19 -1.52
C SER A 47 1.06 7.55 -1.48
N ILE A 48 1.35 6.75 -0.44
CA ILE A 48 2.63 6.07 -0.27
C ILE A 48 2.56 4.64 -0.85
N ALA A 49 1.52 3.88 -0.53
CA ALA A 49 1.42 2.48 -0.90
C ALA A 49 1.10 2.28 -2.39
N ASP A 50 0.19 3.08 -2.96
CA ASP A 50 -0.30 2.85 -4.32
C ASP A 50 0.78 3.00 -5.39
N PRO A 51 1.63 4.04 -5.38
CA PRO A 51 2.71 4.16 -6.35
C PRO A 51 3.73 3.01 -6.26
N LEU A 52 3.96 2.47 -5.06
CA LEU A 52 4.86 1.35 -4.86
C LEU A 52 4.25 0.04 -5.39
N ILE A 53 2.97 -0.21 -5.11
CA ILE A 53 2.24 -1.37 -5.62
C ILE A 53 2.24 -1.33 -7.15
N ASP A 54 1.93 -0.19 -7.76
CA ASP A 54 1.89 -0.02 -9.20
C ASP A 54 3.28 -0.21 -9.84
N LYS A 55 4.33 0.30 -9.19
CA LYS A 55 5.71 0.06 -9.61
C LYS A 55 6.02 -1.44 -9.67
N TYR A 56 5.68 -2.22 -8.65
CA TYR A 56 5.95 -3.66 -8.65
C TYR A 56 5.04 -4.43 -9.61
N LYS A 57 3.78 -4.04 -9.78
CA LYS A 57 2.90 -4.61 -10.83
C LYS A 57 3.47 -4.38 -12.23
N ALA A 58 3.97 -3.17 -12.52
CA ALA A 58 4.62 -2.87 -13.79
C ALA A 58 5.91 -3.68 -14.00
N MET A 59 6.63 -4.03 -12.92
CA MET A 59 7.75 -4.96 -13.01
C MET A 59 7.30 -6.40 -13.25
N ALA A 60 6.18 -6.85 -12.67
CA ALA A 60 5.65 -8.19 -12.91
C ALA A 60 5.34 -8.39 -14.40
N VAL A 61 4.61 -7.44 -15.02
CA VAL A 61 4.29 -7.46 -16.46
C VAL A 61 5.54 -7.48 -17.35
N LYS A 62 6.64 -6.86 -16.91
CA LYS A 62 7.91 -6.85 -17.66
C LYS A 62 8.75 -8.12 -17.46
N ASN A 63 8.41 -8.96 -16.48
CA ASN A 63 9.11 -10.22 -16.17
C ASN A 63 8.29 -11.47 -16.56
N ASP A 64 7.08 -11.29 -17.11
CA ASP A 64 6.29 -12.34 -17.80
C ASP A 64 6.72 -12.46 -19.27
#